data_AF-A0A8T5FZ76-F1
#
_entry.id   AF-A0A8T5FZ76-F1
#
_cell.length_a   1.000
_cell.length_b   1.000
_cell.length_c   1.000
_cell.angle_alpha   90.00
_cell.angle_beta   90.00
_cell.angle_gamma   90.00
#
_symmetry.space_group_name_H-M   'P 1'
#
loop_
_entity.id
_entity.type
_entity.pdbx_description
1 polymer ?
#
loop_
_entity_poly.entity_id
_entity_poly.type
_entity_poly.pdbx_seq_one_letter_code
_entity_poly.pdbx_strand_id
1 'polypeptide(L)'
;MVSKIFKKHVKKLIYIQTFLIVVLLVALAYFSYQKFFINEITIEYAKDECGPIGGRISHSLKNEGECDNMCHAICSSKDKELKESLFDFKTTPCYTCECHCN
;
A
#
# COMPACT_ATOMS: atom_id res chain seq x y z
N MET A 1 -47.14 40.02 -11.65
CA MET A 1 -46.94 38.60 -12.05
C MET A 1 -45.46 38.21 -12.26
N VAL A 2 -44.59 39.12 -12.70
CA VAL A 2 -43.16 38.86 -13.02
C VAL A 2 -42.32 38.26 -11.87
N SER A 3 -42.62 38.62 -10.62
CA SER A 3 -41.84 38.16 -9.44
C SER A 3 -41.93 36.64 -9.16
N LYS A 4 -43.01 35.96 -9.58
CA LYS A 4 -43.17 34.51 -9.32
C LYS A 4 -42.36 33.64 -10.28
N ILE A 5 -42.22 34.07 -11.54
CA ILE A 5 -41.48 33.35 -12.58
C ILE A 5 -39.97 33.41 -12.27
N PHE A 6 -39.47 34.58 -11.89
CA PHE A 6 -38.06 34.79 -11.54
C PHE A 6 -37.64 33.92 -10.33
N LYS A 7 -38.46 33.86 -9.28
CA LYS A 7 -38.22 32.99 -8.11
C LYS A 7 -38.15 31.50 -8.48
N LYS A 8 -38.88 31.04 -9.50
CA LYS A 8 -38.87 29.64 -9.95
C LYS A 8 -37.55 29.29 -10.68
N HIS A 9 -37.04 30.20 -11.50
CA HIS A 9 -35.75 30.01 -12.18
C HIS A 9 -34.57 30.05 -11.22
N VAL A 10 -34.58 30.95 -10.22
CA VAL A 10 -33.53 31.02 -9.19
C VAL A 10 -33.49 29.73 -8.37
N LYS A 11 -34.64 29.20 -7.94
CA LYS A 11 -34.69 27.91 -7.24
C LYS A 11 -34.10 26.78 -8.09
N LYS A 12 -34.42 26.74 -9.39
CA LYS A 12 -33.89 25.71 -10.30
C LYS A 12 -32.37 25.79 -10.43
N LEU A 13 -31.80 27.00 -10.52
CA LEU A 13 -30.35 27.23 -10.54
C LEU A 13 -29.68 26.73 -9.25
N ILE A 14 -30.26 27.04 -8.09
CA ILE A 14 -29.75 26.57 -6.79
C ILE A 14 -29.72 25.04 -6.76
N TYR A 15 -30.80 24.36 -7.17
CA TYR A 15 -30.82 22.90 -7.21
C TYR A 15 -29.74 22.30 -8.11
N ILE A 16 -29.52 22.88 -9.29
CA ILE A 16 -28.48 22.42 -10.23
C ILE A 16 -27.10 22.61 -9.61
N GLN A 17 -26.84 23.76 -8.98
CA GLN A 17 -25.57 24.03 -8.32
C GLN A 17 -25.32 23.08 -7.15
N THR A 18 -26.32 22.83 -6.30
CA THR A 18 -26.19 21.87 -5.19
C THR A 18 -25.94 20.46 -5.71
N PHE A 19 -26.62 20.03 -6.77
CA PHE A 19 -26.38 18.73 -7.39
C PHE A 19 -24.94 18.59 -7.89
N LEU A 20 -24.42 19.60 -8.59
CA LEU A 20 -23.02 19.61 -9.06
C LEU A 20 -22.02 19.52 -7.90
N ILE A 21 -22.26 20.24 -6.80
CA ILE A 21 -21.41 20.20 -5.61
C ILE A 21 -21.41 18.79 -4.99
N VAL A 22 -22.58 18.16 -4.87
CA VAL A 22 -22.69 16.79 -4.33
C VAL A 22 -21.92 15.80 -5.21
N VAL A 23 -22.07 15.87 -6.54
CA VAL A 23 -21.33 15.01 -7.47
C VAL A 23 -19.82 15.19 -7.32
N LEU A 24 -19.35 16.44 -7.20
CA LEU A 24 -17.94 16.75 -7.01
C LEU A 24 -17.39 16.17 -5.69
N LEU A 25 -18.15 16.29 -4.60
CA LEU A 25 -17.77 15.74 -3.30
C LEU A 25 -17.68 14.20 -3.34
N VAL A 26 -18.63 13.54 -4.00
CA VAL A 26 -18.59 12.08 -4.18
C VAL A 26 -17.37 11.64 -4.99
N ALA A 27 -17.04 12.36 -6.07
CA ALA A 27 -15.85 12.08 -6.87
C ALA A 27 -14.56 12.24 -6.03
N LEU A 28 -14.44 13.32 -5.28
CA LEU A 28 -13.29 13.56 -4.39
C LEU A 28 -13.18 12.46 -3.32
N ALA A 29 -14.29 12.06 -2.71
CA ALA A 29 -14.31 10.97 -1.75
C ALA A 29 -13.81 9.66 -2.38
N TYR A 30 -14.29 9.32 -3.58
CA TYR A 30 -13.85 8.13 -4.32
C TYR A 30 -12.34 8.13 -4.61
N PHE A 31 -11.79 9.24 -5.12
CA PHE A 31 -10.35 9.34 -5.36
C PHE A 31 -9.52 9.30 -4.09
N SER A 32 -10.00 9.92 -3.01
CA SER A 32 -9.32 9.88 -1.71
C SER A 32 -9.31 8.47 -1.12
N TYR A 33 -10.41 7.73 -1.26
CA TYR A 33 -10.53 6.34 -0.83
C TYR A 33 -9.56 5.45 -1.61
N GLN A 34 -9.52 5.57 -2.94
CA GLN A 34 -8.55 4.82 -3.76
C GLN A 34 -7.10 5.10 -3.33
N LYS A 35 -6.71 6.35 -3.12
CA LYS A 35 -5.35 6.66 -2.65
C LYS A 35 -5.03 6.11 -1.26
N PHE A 36 -6.01 6.06 -0.36
CA PHE A 36 -5.79 5.53 0.99
C PHE A 36 -5.78 4.00 1.05
N PHE A 37 -6.57 3.32 0.21
CA PHE A 37 -6.74 1.87 0.25
C PHE A 37 -5.87 1.10 -0.75
N ILE A 38 -5.27 1.75 -1.74
CA ILE A 38 -4.30 1.13 -2.68
C ILE A 38 -2.87 1.08 -2.11
N ASN A 39 -2.69 1.45 -0.84
CA ASN A 39 -1.54 1.05 -0.05
C ASN A 39 -1.68 -0.43 0.34
N GLU A 40 -1.76 -1.31 -0.67
CA GLU A 40 -1.74 -2.75 -0.50
C GLU A 40 -0.34 -3.13 -0.01
N ILE A 41 -0.23 -3.35 1.30
CA ILE A 41 0.97 -3.93 1.90
C ILE A 41 1.18 -5.28 1.20
N THR A 42 2.17 -5.34 0.32
CA THR A 42 2.57 -6.58 -0.34
C THR A 42 3.60 -7.27 0.53
N ILE A 43 3.28 -8.50 0.93
CA ILE A 43 4.18 -9.38 1.67
C ILE A 43 5.05 -10.09 0.63
N GLU A 44 6.35 -9.83 0.68
CA GLU A 44 7.36 -10.44 -0.16
C GLU A 44 8.26 -11.32 0.71
N TYR A 45 8.57 -12.53 0.26
CA TYR A 45 9.40 -13.46 1.01
C TYR A 45 10.82 -13.47 0.48
N ALA A 46 11.78 -13.03 1.30
CA ALA A 46 13.18 -13.28 1.08
C ALA A 46 13.53 -14.64 1.67
N LYS A 47 13.71 -15.64 0.81
CA LYS A 47 14.18 -16.97 1.22
C LYS A 47 15.70 -17.02 1.09
N ASP A 48 16.36 -17.47 2.14
CA ASP A 48 17.79 -17.77 2.11
C ASP A 48 18.05 -18.91 1.12
N GLU A 49 19.14 -18.83 0.35
CA GLU A 49 19.57 -19.92 -0.54
C GLU A 49 20.22 -21.02 0.29
N CYS A 50 19.37 -21.84 0.91
CA CYS A 50 19.82 -23.02 1.61
C CYS A 50 20.22 -24.14 0.65
N GLY A 51 21.49 -24.11 0.23
CA GLY A 51 22.12 -25.18 -0.53
C GLY A 51 23.18 -25.90 0.29
N PRO A 52 23.35 -27.23 0.14
CA PRO A 52 24.52 -27.92 0.65
C PRO A 52 25.76 -27.52 -0.17
N ILE A 53 26.59 -26.61 0.34
CA ILE A 53 27.88 -26.28 -0.26
C ILE A 53 28.96 -26.92 0.62
N GLY A 54 29.59 -28.00 0.12
CA GLY A 54 30.73 -28.63 0.80
C GLY A 54 30.41 -29.24 2.18
N GLY A 55 29.20 -29.79 2.38
CA GLY A 55 28.79 -30.43 3.64
C GLY A 55 28.47 -29.45 4.78
N ARG A 56 28.39 -28.15 4.49
CA ARG A 56 27.92 -27.11 5.42
C ARG A 56 26.70 -26.42 4.83
N ILE A 57 25.73 -26.09 5.68
CA ILE A 57 24.59 -25.26 5.32
C ILE A 57 25.08 -23.82 5.34
N SER A 58 25.15 -23.18 4.18
CA SER A 58 25.52 -21.77 4.08
C SER A 58 24.26 -20.93 4.27
N HIS A 59 24.27 -20.06 5.27
CA HIS A 59 23.21 -19.08 5.48
C HIS A 59 23.71 -17.73 4.97
N SER A 60 22.98 -17.11 4.04
CA SER A 60 23.20 -15.72 3.65
C SER A 60 22.57 -14.74 4.64
N LEU A 61 21.59 -15.19 5.44
CA LEU A 61 20.93 -14.42 6.48
C LEU A 61 21.36 -14.93 7.86
N LYS A 62 22.11 -14.12 8.61
CA LYS A 62 22.63 -14.51 9.94
C LYS A 62 21.92 -13.79 11.07
N ASN A 63 21.44 -12.58 10.82
CA ASN A 63 20.92 -11.67 11.84
C ASN A 63 19.71 -10.88 11.32
N GLU A 64 18.89 -10.35 12.23
CA GLU A 64 17.78 -9.43 11.92
C GLU A 64 18.24 -8.22 11.09
N GLY A 65 19.43 -7.68 11.37
CA GLY A 65 19.98 -6.55 10.61
C GLY A 65 20.34 -6.88 9.16
N GLU A 66 20.63 -8.15 8.83
CA GLU A 66 20.84 -8.57 7.44
C GLU A 66 19.48 -8.77 6.72
N CYS A 67 18.47 -9.24 7.45
CA CYS A 67 17.09 -9.34 6.96
C CYS A 67 16.51 -7.96 6.62
N ASP A 68 16.68 -6.98 7.49
CA ASP A 68 16.19 -5.60 7.28
C ASP A 68 16.82 -4.95 6.04
N ASN A 69 18.15 -5.05 5.90
CA ASN A 69 18.86 -4.54 4.71
C ASN A 69 18.41 -5.23 3.42
N MET A 70 18.17 -6.55 3.46
CA MET A 70 17.68 -7.30 2.31
C MET A 70 16.25 -6.90 1.94
N CYS A 71 15.36 -6.72 2.92
CA CYS A 71 14.01 -6.23 2.70
C CYS A 71 14.00 -4.81 2.15
N HIS A 72 14.88 -3.93 2.62
CA HIS A 72 15.05 -2.59 2.08
C HIS A 72 15.42 -2.64 0.59
N ALA A 73 16.36 -3.51 0.20
CA ALA A 73 16.74 -3.68 -1.19
C ALA A 73 15.59 -4.24 -2.06
N ILE A 74 14.83 -5.21 -1.56
CA ILE A 74 13.70 -5.82 -2.26
C ILE A 74 12.57 -4.81 -2.47
N CYS A 75 12.13 -4.12 -1.41
CA CYS A 75 11.07 -3.12 -1.52
C CYS A 75 11.50 -1.95 -2.43
N SER A 76 12.75 -1.48 -2.28
CA SER A 76 13.28 -0.39 -3.12
C SER A 76 13.39 -0.78 -4.59
N SER A 77 13.73 -2.04 -4.91
CA SER A 77 13.76 -2.53 -6.30
C SER A 77 12.39 -2.56 -6.98
N LYS A 78 11.31 -2.50 -6.18
CA LYS A 78 9.92 -2.49 -6.62
C LYS A 78 9.28 -1.10 -6.48
N ASP A 79 10.07 -0.06 -6.23
CA ASP A 79 9.61 1.31 -5.96
C ASP A 79 8.60 1.39 -4.79
N LYS A 80 8.77 0.54 -3.77
CA LYS A 80 7.96 0.49 -2.54
C LYS A 80 8.78 0.85 -1.31
N GLU A 81 8.13 1.37 -0.28
CA GLU A 81 8.76 1.65 1.01
C GLU A 81 8.67 0.44 1.94
N LEU A 82 9.76 0.13 2.66
CA LEU A 82 9.75 -0.91 3.69
C LEU A 82 8.93 -0.42 4.89
N LYS A 83 7.91 -1.19 5.26
CA LYS A 83 7.13 -0.96 6.50
C LYS A 83 7.73 -1.71 7.68
N GLU A 84 8.01 -2.99 7.47
CA GLU A 84 8.40 -3.92 8.53
C GLU A 84 9.13 -5.12 7.91
N SER A 85 10.10 -5.67 8.65
CA SER A 85 10.75 -6.93 8.33
C SER A 85 10.57 -7.90 9.49
N LEU A 86 10.07 -9.11 9.23
CA LEU A 86 9.96 -10.17 10.22
C LEU A 86 11.00 -11.25 9.95
N PHE A 87 11.89 -11.46 10.93
CA PHE A 87 12.87 -12.53 10.88
C PHE A 87 12.32 -13.77 11.58
N ASP A 88 12.02 -14.81 10.81
CA ASP A 88 11.48 -16.05 11.35
C ASP A 88 12.62 -17.03 11.68
N PHE A 89 12.88 -17.18 12.97
CA PHE A 89 13.76 -18.21 13.53
C PHE A 89 13.05 -19.57 13.54
N LYS A 90 12.57 -20.05 12.39
CA LYS A 90 12.00 -21.40 12.34
C LYS A 90 13.07 -22.44 12.66
N THR A 91 12.63 -23.53 13.30
CA THR A 91 13.42 -24.73 13.65
C THR A 91 14.01 -25.49 12.44
N THR A 92 13.78 -25.00 11.23
CA THR A 92 14.44 -25.45 10.01
C THR A 92 15.88 -24.92 9.94
N PRO A 93 16.79 -25.60 9.24
CA PRO A 93 18.17 -25.15 9.10
C PRO A 93 18.30 -23.95 8.14
N CYS A 94 17.26 -23.13 8.00
CA CYS A 94 17.14 -22.05 7.04
C CYS A 94 16.35 -20.91 7.67
N TYR A 95 16.94 -19.72 7.66
CA TYR A 95 16.27 -18.53 8.11
C TYR A 95 15.37 -17.99 6.99
N THR A 96 14.21 -17.47 7.35
CA THR A 96 13.29 -16.83 6.41
C THR A 96 13.05 -15.40 6.85
N CYS A 97 13.03 -14.48 5.90
CA CYS A 97 12.80 -13.07 6.14
C CYS A 97 11.53 -12.65 5.38
N GLU A 98 10.51 -12.18 6.11
CA GLU A 98 9.27 -11.65 5.52
C GLU A 98 9.39 -10.13 5.42
N CYS A 99 9.25 -9.60 4.21
CA CYS A 99 9.38 -8.19 3.90
C CYS A 99 8.01 -7.59 3.61
N HIS A 100 7.57 -6.63 4.41
CA HIS A 100 6.30 -5.94 4.21
C HIS A 100 6.57 -4.63 3.47
N CYS A 101 6.30 -4.61 2.16
CA CYS A 101 6.51 -3.43 1.32
C CYS A 101 5.19 -2.70 1.07
N ASN A 102 5.20 -1.37 1.12
CA ASN A 102 4.05 -0.52 0.83
C ASN A 102 4.36 0.52 -0.25
#